data_AF-A0A952TW54-F1
#
_entry.id   AF-A0A952TW54-F1
#
_cell.length_a   1.000
_cell.length_b   1.000
_cell.length_c   1.000
_cell.angle_alpha   90.00
_cell.angle_beta   90.00
_cell.angle_gamma   90.00
#
_symmetry.space_group_name_H-M   'P 1'
#
loop_
_entity.id
_entity.type
_entity.pdbx_description
1 polymer ?
#
loop_
_entity_poly.entity_id
_entity_poly.type
_entity_poly.pdbx_seq_one_letter_code
_entity_poly.pdbx_strand_id
1 'polypeptide(L)'
;MNGLEFLKLKSYLGKKEAVAPKTYLDELAENGMLDDYLDVFFSAKIHEDPDFKERLYDSYYKYSQDTNENLEIHYLEEMCESLSFFIELTERCTNQKQ
;
A
#
# COMPACT_ATOMS: atom_id res chain seq x y z
N MET A 1 -35.57 -15.39 1.00
CA MET A 1 -34.56 -14.79 0.11
C MET A 1 -34.31 -15.76 -1.02
N ASN A 2 -34.69 -15.40 -2.25
CA ASN A 2 -34.46 -16.26 -3.41
C ASN A 2 -32.99 -16.16 -3.86
N GLY A 3 -32.42 -17.23 -4.41
CA GLY A 3 -30.99 -17.26 -4.81
C GLY A 3 -30.58 -16.14 -5.77
N LEU A 4 -31.53 -15.60 -6.55
CA LEU A 4 -31.33 -14.45 -7.42
C LEU A 4 -31.09 -13.13 -6.67
N GLU A 5 -31.74 -12.94 -5.51
CA GLU A 5 -31.54 -11.77 -4.66
C GLU A 5 -30.17 -11.81 -3.98
N PHE A 6 -29.72 -13.00 -3.56
CA PHE A 6 -28.41 -13.20 -2.96
C PHE A 6 -27.27 -12.94 -3.96
N LEU A 7 -27.43 -13.36 -5.23
CA LEU A 7 -26.46 -13.09 -6.29
C LEU A 7 -26.38 -11.59 -6.62
N LYS A 8 -27.52 -10.89 -6.69
CA LYS A 8 -27.53 -9.43 -6.83
C LYS A 8 -26.83 -8.77 -5.66
N LEU A 9 -27.14 -9.16 -4.42
CA LEU A 9 -26.51 -8.61 -3.22
C LEU A 9 -24.99 -8.82 -3.23
N LYS A 10 -24.51 -10.02 -3.59
CA LYS A 10 -23.07 -10.29 -3.78
C LYS A 10 -22.43 -9.40 -4.84
N SER A 11 -23.12 -9.17 -5.97
CA SER A 11 -22.59 -8.28 -7.02
C SER A 11 -22.50 -6.82 -6.57
N TYR A 12 -23.46 -6.35 -5.76
CA TYR A 12 -23.43 -5.00 -5.20
C TYR A 12 -22.38 -4.87 -4.08
N LEU A 13 -22.22 -5.89 -3.23
CA LEU A 13 -21.21 -5.91 -2.18
C LEU A 13 -19.78 -6.01 -2.75
N GLY A 14 -19.55 -6.84 -3.77
CA GLY A 14 -18.27 -6.90 -4.47
C GLY A 14 -17.93 -5.61 -5.24
N LYS A 15 -18.95 -4.84 -5.66
CA LYS A 15 -18.76 -3.48 -6.19
C LYS A 15 -18.51 -2.44 -5.10
N LYS A 16 -18.96 -2.68 -3.87
CA LYS A 16 -18.81 -1.71 -2.77
C LYS A 16 -17.36 -1.62 -2.30
N GLU A 17 -16.63 -2.74 -2.31
CA GLU A 17 -15.18 -2.74 -2.08
C GLU A 17 -14.39 -2.04 -3.20
N ALA A 18 -14.95 -2.01 -4.42
CA ALA A 18 -14.34 -1.36 -5.58
C ALA A 18 -14.65 0.15 -5.72
N VAL A 19 -15.53 0.71 -4.88
CA VAL A 19 -15.92 2.13 -4.92
C VAL A 19 -15.65 2.77 -3.57
N ALA A 20 -14.42 2.64 -3.08
CA ALA A 20 -13.92 3.60 -2.11
C ALA A 20 -13.73 4.95 -2.83
N PRO A 21 -14.24 6.07 -2.31
CA PRO A 21 -13.98 7.36 -2.91
C PRO A 21 -12.48 7.63 -2.87
N LYS A 22 -11.93 8.14 -3.99
CA LYS A 22 -10.56 8.60 -4.05
C LYS A 22 -10.37 9.70 -3.02
N THR A 23 -9.27 9.61 -2.29
CA THR A 23 -8.79 10.66 -1.41
C THR A 23 -8.10 11.74 -2.23
N TYR A 24 -7.84 12.89 -1.61
CA TYR A 24 -7.10 13.97 -2.26
C TYR A 24 -5.69 13.52 -2.71
N LEU A 25 -5.03 12.64 -1.94
CA LEU A 25 -3.72 12.09 -2.31
C LEU A 25 -3.82 11.15 -3.51
N ASP A 26 -4.90 10.36 -3.61
CA ASP A 26 -5.15 9.48 -4.76
C ASP A 26 -5.33 10.29 -6.05
N GLU A 27 -6.06 11.39 -5.98
CA GLU A 27 -6.23 12.31 -7.12
C GLU A 27 -4.90 12.95 -7.51
N LEU A 28 -4.10 13.39 -6.54
CA LEU A 28 -2.77 13.95 -6.82
C LEU A 28 -1.83 12.91 -7.45
N ALA A 29 -1.86 11.67 -6.96
CA ALA A 29 -1.08 10.56 -7.52
C ALA A 29 -1.48 10.27 -8.97
N GLU A 30 -2.78 10.16 -9.23
CA GLU A 30 -3.31 9.89 -10.57
C GLU A 30 -2.95 10.97 -11.58
N ASN A 31 -2.87 12.23 -11.14
CA ASN A 31 -2.51 13.36 -11.99
C ASN A 31 -1.00 13.65 -12.04
N GLY A 32 -0.15 12.84 -11.39
CA GLY A 32 1.30 13.04 -11.35
C GLY A 32 1.76 14.31 -10.61
N MET A 33 0.90 14.86 -9.73
CA MET A 33 1.20 16.10 -8.97
C MET A 33 1.54 15.81 -7.51
N LEU A 34 1.55 14.55 -7.10
CA LEU A 34 1.76 14.19 -5.70
C LEU A 34 3.18 14.52 -5.24
N ASP A 35 4.20 14.26 -6.06
CA ASP A 35 5.60 14.59 -5.72
C ASP A 35 5.78 16.10 -5.49
N ASP A 36 5.32 16.92 -6.44
CA ASP A 36 5.36 18.38 -6.33
C ASP A 36 4.64 18.89 -5.08
N TYR A 37 3.50 18.28 -4.73
CA TYR A 37 2.75 18.64 -3.54
C TYR A 37 3.50 18.32 -2.25
N LEU A 38 4.12 17.14 -2.19
CA LEU A 38 4.87 16.71 -1.00
C LEU A 38 6.13 17.55 -0.79
N ASP A 39 6.86 17.85 -1.86
CA ASP A 39 8.08 18.65 -1.78
C ASP A 39 7.80 20.04 -1.21
N VAL A 40 6.67 20.64 -1.58
CA VAL A 40 6.31 21.99 -1.13
C VAL A 40 5.72 22.01 0.28
N PHE A 41 4.88 21.02 0.64
CA PHE A 41 4.05 21.13 1.85
C PHE A 41 4.34 20.10 2.94
N PHE A 42 4.93 18.95 2.61
CA PHE A 42 4.93 17.79 3.51
C PHE A 42 6.23 16.98 3.57
N SER A 43 7.33 17.46 3.01
CA SER A 43 8.63 16.77 3.03
C SER A 43 9.07 16.31 4.42
N ALA A 44 8.89 17.14 5.46
CA ALA A 44 9.20 16.76 6.84
C ALA A 44 8.21 15.75 7.43
N LYS A 45 6.92 15.85 7.08
CA LYS A 45 5.85 15.04 7.68
C LYS A 45 5.94 13.56 7.31
N ILE A 46 6.48 13.25 6.13
CA ILE A 46 6.72 11.86 5.69
C ILE A 46 7.65 11.13 6.67
N HIS A 47 8.60 11.83 7.28
CA HIS A 47 9.56 11.24 8.23
C HIS A 47 9.03 11.17 9.66
N GLU A 48 8.12 12.06 10.04
CA GLU A 48 7.61 12.18 11.42
C GLU A 48 6.36 11.32 11.68
N ASP A 49 5.61 10.96 10.63
CA ASP A 49 4.34 10.24 10.72
C ASP A 49 4.35 8.98 9.84
N PRO A 50 4.73 7.81 10.40
CA PRO A 50 4.78 6.54 9.67
C PRO A 50 3.44 6.12 9.08
N ASP A 51 2.33 6.35 9.79
CA ASP A 51 0.99 6.00 9.30
C ASP A 51 0.61 6.87 8.09
N PHE A 52 1.03 8.14 8.07
CA PHE A 52 0.87 9.00 6.90
C PHE A 52 1.70 8.53 5.72
N LYS A 53 2.96 8.14 5.97
CA LYS A 53 3.86 7.60 4.95
C LYS A 53 3.28 6.33 4.31
N GLU A 54 2.73 5.42 5.09
CA GLU A 54 2.11 4.19 4.57
C GLU A 54 0.91 4.49 3.67
N ARG A 55 -0.02 5.36 4.11
CA ARG A 55 -1.17 5.78 3.29
C ARG A 55 -0.75 6.48 2.00
N LEU A 56 0.30 7.30 2.07
CA LEU A 56 0.83 8.00 0.92
C LEU A 56 1.39 7.03 -0.12
N TYR A 57 2.18 6.06 0.34
CA TYR A 57 2.77 5.02 -0.51
C TYR A 57 1.72 4.08 -1.11
N ASP A 58 0.68 3.75 -0.36
CA ASP A 58 -0.47 3.02 -0.89
C ASP A 58 -1.19 3.82 -2.00
N SER A 59 -1.29 5.15 -1.85
CA SER A 59 -1.85 6.04 -2.88
C SER A 59 -0.97 6.07 -4.14
N TYR A 60 0.36 6.20 -3.99
CA TYR A 60 1.29 6.11 -5.12
C TYR A 60 1.18 4.78 -5.84
N TYR A 61 1.24 3.67 -5.11
CA TYR A 61 1.23 2.32 -5.68
C TYR A 61 -0.04 2.05 -6.49
N LYS A 62 -1.18 2.55 -6.02
CA LYS A 62 -2.49 2.29 -6.65
C LYS A 62 -2.79 3.19 -7.83
N TYR A 63 -2.36 4.45 -7.78
CA TYR A 63 -2.87 5.48 -8.70
C TYR A 63 -1.79 6.21 -9.50
N SER A 64 -0.53 6.19 -9.08
CA SER A 64 0.55 6.84 -9.83
C SER A 64 0.71 6.20 -11.21
N GLN A 65 0.83 7.04 -12.24
CA GLN A 65 1.16 6.57 -13.60
C GLN A 65 2.68 6.39 -13.78
N ASP A 66 3.47 7.04 -12.92
CA ASP A 66 4.92 7.05 -12.98
C ASP A 66 5.53 6.27 -11.81
N THR A 67 6.70 5.69 -12.06
CA THR A 67 7.52 5.01 -11.06
C THR A 67 8.14 6.03 -10.11
N ASN A 68 8.00 5.80 -8.81
CA ASN A 68 8.59 6.63 -7.76
C ASN A 68 9.74 5.87 -7.08
N GLU A 69 10.97 6.32 -7.25
CA GLU A 69 12.16 5.63 -6.72
C GLU A 69 12.12 5.46 -5.20
N ASN A 70 11.59 6.45 -4.46
CA ASN A 70 11.49 6.38 -3.01
C ASN A 70 10.49 5.29 -2.56
N LEU A 71 9.41 5.11 -3.31
CA LEU A 71 8.46 4.03 -3.10
C LEU A 71 9.10 2.66 -3.34
N GLU A 72 9.86 2.52 -4.43
CA GLU A 72 10.56 1.29 -4.78
C GLU A 72 11.58 0.90 -3.69
N ILE A 73 12.38 1.87 -3.24
CA ILE A 73 13.34 1.67 -2.15
C ILE A 73 12.62 1.22 -0.88
N HIS A 74 11.51 1.87 -0.52
CA HIS A 74 10.75 1.51 0.68
C HIS A 74 10.26 0.05 0.65
N TYR A 75 9.61 -0.38 -0.43
CA TYR A 75 9.14 -1.76 -0.53
C TYR A 75 10.30 -2.78 -0.63
N LEU A 76 11.43 -2.39 -1.20
CA LEU A 76 12.63 -3.22 -1.22
C LEU A 76 13.20 -3.41 0.20
N GLU A 77 13.19 -2.37 1.02
CA GLU A 77 13.60 -2.45 2.44
C GLU A 77 12.66 -3.37 3.23
N GLU A 78 11.33 -3.21 3.09
CA GLU A 78 10.35 -4.08 3.76
C GLU A 78 10.49 -5.55 3.34
N MET A 79 10.78 -5.80 2.05
CA MET A 79 11.04 -7.14 1.55
C MET A 79 12.32 -7.72 2.15
N CYS A 80 13.40 -6.94 2.22
CA CYS A 80 14.66 -7.37 2.82
C CYS A 80 14.49 -7.71 4.31
N GLU A 81 13.73 -6.91 5.06
CA GLU A 81 13.41 -7.18 6.46
C GLU A 81 12.61 -8.48 6.62
N SER A 82 11.57 -8.65 5.80
CA SER A 82 10.74 -9.86 5.80
C SER A 82 11.56 -11.12 5.48
N LEU A 83 12.46 -11.04 4.51
CA LEU A 83 13.36 -12.14 4.15
C LEU A 83 14.35 -12.45 5.26
N SER A 84 14.89 -11.43 5.94
CA SER A 84 15.78 -11.61 7.08
C SER A 84 15.09 -12.35 8.22
N PHE A 85 13.86 -11.96 8.55
CA PHE A 85 13.04 -12.65 9.55
C PHE A 85 12.74 -14.10 9.15
N PHE A 86 12.42 -14.34 7.88
CA PHE A 86 12.21 -15.69 7.37
C PHE A 86 13.47 -16.56 7.52
N ILE A 87 14.65 -16.03 7.17
CA ILE A 87 15.92 -16.74 7.32
C ILE A 87 16.16 -17.11 8.79
N GLU A 88 16.04 -16.15 9.72
CA GLU A 88 16.23 -16.41 11.15
C GLU A 88 15.31 -17.52 11.69
N LEU A 89 14.04 -17.51 11.28
CA LEU A 89 13.08 -18.56 11.65
C LEU A 89 13.51 -19.93 11.09
N THR A 90 13.92 -19.98 9.83
CA THR A 90 14.34 -21.25 9.22
C THR A 90 15.60 -21.81 9.87
N GLU A 91 16.56 -20.97 10.24
CA GLU A 91 17.75 -21.38 10.99
C GLU A 91 17.38 -21.97 12.35
N ARG A 92 16.50 -21.33 13.11
CA ARG A 92 16.00 -21.86 14.39
C ARG A 92 15.32 -23.22 14.23
N CYS A 93 14.48 -23.38 13.21
CA CYS A 93 13.80 -24.66 12.94
C CYS A 93 14.77 -25.76 12.50
N THR A 94 15.84 -25.40 11.79
CA THR A 94 16.86 -26.36 11.32
C THR A 94 17.75 -26.82 12.48
N ASN A 95 18.16 -25.88 13.34
CA ASN A 95 19.00 -26.15 14.50
C ASN A 95 18.26 -26.87 15.65
N GLN A 96 16.93 -26.83 15.69
CA GLN A 96 16.12 -27.61 16.65
C GLN A 96 15.91 -29.08 16.25
N LYS A 97 16.26 -29.47 15.01
CA LYS A 97 16.14 -30.85 14.51
C LYS A 97 17.44 -31.65 14.57
N GLN A 98 18.52 -31.07 15.10
CA GLN A 98 19.78 -31.75 15.43
C GLN A 98 19.83 -32.05 16.92
#